data_AF-A0A933VPC8-F1
#
_entry.id   AF-A0A933VPC8-F1
#
_cell.length_a   1.000
_cell.length_b   1.000
_cell.length_c   1.000
_cell.angle_alpha   90.00
_cell.angle_beta   90.00
_cell.angle_gamma   90.00
#
_symmetry.space_group_name_H-M   'P 1'
#
loop_
_entity.id
_entity.type
_entity.pdbx_description
1 polymer ?
#
loop_
_entity_poly.entity_id
_entity_poly.type
_entity_poly.pdbx_seq_one_letter_code
_entity_poly.pdbx_strand_id
1 'polypeptide(L)' 'MSSSSNEGERFTTPSADRPPTDEEAAAAERAAKDVDLERVAAEYEEMAERGANVEGEGQIEPS' A
#
# COMPACT_ATOMS: atom_id res chain seq x y z
N MET A 1 -23.94 28.26 -24.07
CA MET A 1 -22.67 27.62 -23.73
C MET A 1 -22.75 27.19 -22.28
N SER A 2 -23.21 25.96 -22.02
CA SER A 2 -23.18 25.39 -20.66
C SER A 2 -21.75 24.95 -20.38
N SER A 3 -21.07 25.67 -19.50
CA SER A 3 -19.82 25.20 -18.91
C SER A 3 -20.19 24.09 -17.93
N SER A 4 -19.95 22.84 -18.33
CA SER A 4 -20.02 21.70 -17.43
C SER A 4 -18.77 21.75 -16.56
N SER A 5 -18.94 22.18 -15.31
CA SER A 5 -17.91 22.08 -14.28
C SER A 5 -17.57 20.60 -14.10
N ASN A 6 -16.43 20.18 -14.63
CA ASN A 6 -15.83 18.90 -14.29
C ASN A 6 -15.25 19.06 -12.88
N GLU A 7 -16.08 18.84 -11.87
CA GLU A 7 -15.64 18.74 -10.47
C GLU A 7 -14.77 17.49 -10.36
N GLY A 8 -13.48 17.67 -10.67
CA GLY A 8 -12.48 16.63 -10.53
C GLY A 8 -12.54 16.06 -9.12
N GLU A 9 -12.72 14.75 -9.03
CA GLU A 9 -12.68 13.99 -7.79
C GLU A 9 -11.38 14.34 -7.06
N ARG A 10 -11.48 15.18 -6.02
CA ARG A 10 -10.36 15.48 -5.16
C ARG A 10 -10.12 14.26 -4.30
N PHE A 11 -9.18 13.41 -4.72
CA PHE A 11 -8.64 12.36 -3.88
C PHE A 11 -8.03 12.99 -2.62
N THR A 12 -8.67 12.73 -1.48
CA THR A 12 -8.12 13.07 -0.18
C THR A 12 -7.16 11.95 0.22
N THR A 13 -6.02 12.30 0.83
CA THR A 13 -5.10 11.29 1.35
C THR A 13 -5.85 10.42 2.35
N PRO A 14 -5.82 9.08 2.22
CA PRO A 14 -6.49 8.21 3.18
C PRO A 14 -5.91 8.46 4.57
N SER A 15 -6.79 8.68 5.53
CA SER A 15 -6.43 8.91 6.92
C SER A 15 -7.34 8.08 7.82
N ALA A 16 -6.84 7.77 9.02
CA ALA A 16 -7.66 7.08 10.01
C ALA A 16 -8.84 7.97 10.43
N ASP A 17 -10.02 7.38 10.51
CA ASP A 17 -11.26 8.06 10.90
C ASP A 17 -11.20 8.63 12.34
N ARG A 18 -10.45 7.96 13.22
CA ARG A 18 -10.26 8.36 14.62
C ARG A 18 -8.88 7.94 15.15
N PRO A 19 -8.41 8.55 16.25
CA PRO A 19 -7.28 7.99 16.99
C PRO A 19 -7.62 6.59 17.54
N PRO A 20 -6.60 5.73 17.72
CA PRO A 20 -6.79 4.44 18.37
C PRO A 20 -7.17 4.63 19.83
N THR A 21 -7.90 3.67 20.39
CA THR A 21 -8.09 3.57 21.84
C THR A 21 -6.81 3.02 22.50
N ASP A 22 -6.69 3.18 23.81
CA ASP A 22 -5.54 2.65 24.57
C ASP A 22 -5.42 1.12 24.42
N GLU A 23 -6.56 0.42 24.36
CA GLU A 23 -6.57 -1.04 24.15
C GLU A 23 -6.09 -1.44 22.76
N GLU A 24 -6.49 -0.69 21.72
CA GLU A 24 -6.06 -0.90 20.33
C GLU A 24 -4.56 -0.64 20.16
N ALA A 25 -4.05 0.43 20.78
CA ALA A 25 -2.62 0.74 20.79
C ALA A 25 -1.81 -0.37 21.48
N ALA A 26 -2.25 -0.80 22.67
CA ALA A 26 -1.60 -1.88 23.40
C ALA A 26 -1.68 -3.23 22.67
N ALA A 27 -2.77 -3.49 21.93
CA ALA A 27 -2.89 -4.69 21.10
C ALA A 27 -1.89 -4.67 19.93
N ALA A 28 -1.72 -3.52 19.26
CA ALA A 28 -0.75 -3.37 18.17
C ALA A 28 0.69 -3.57 18.66
N GLU A 29 1.04 -3.01 19.83
CA GLU A 29 2.37 -3.20 20.43
C GLU A 29 2.66 -4.68 20.78
N ARG A 30 1.65 -5.42 21.25
CA ARG A 30 1.81 -6.86 21.52
C ARG A 30 2.00 -7.65 20.23
N ALA A 31 1.18 -7.36 19.21
CA ALA A 31 1.21 -8.05 17.93
C ALA A 31 2.55 -7.88 17.19
N ALA A 32 3.26 -6.77 17.43
CA ALA A 32 4.56 -6.51 16.81
C ALA A 32 5.60 -7.63 17.06
N LYS A 33 5.50 -8.33 18.20
CA LYS A 33 6.42 -9.44 18.54
C LYS A 33 6.11 -10.74 17.80
N ASP A 34 4.89 -10.87 17.28
CA ASP A 34 4.43 -12.06 16.55
C ASP A 34 4.70 -11.95 15.05
N VAL A 35 5.15 -10.78 14.58
CA VAL A 35 5.48 -10.54 13.16
C VAL A 35 6.94 -10.89 12.89
N ASP A 36 7.14 -11.91 12.07
CA ASP A 36 8.44 -12.26 11.51
C ASP A 36 8.76 -11.34 10.32
N LEU A 37 9.48 -10.24 10.60
CA LEU A 37 9.85 -9.25 9.59
C LEU A 37 10.85 -9.79 8.56
N GLU A 38 11.70 -10.76 8.93
CA GLU A 38 12.65 -11.37 8.01
C GLU A 38 11.92 -12.20 6.96
N ARG A 39 10.94 -13.01 7.39
CA ARG A 39 10.07 -13.74 6.47
C ARG A 39 9.27 -12.82 5.56
N VAL A 40 8.74 -11.71 6.09
CA VAL A 40 8.01 -10.73 5.28
C VAL A 40 8.92 -10.11 4.21
N ALA A 41 10.15 -9.74 4.56
CA ALA A 41 11.11 -9.20 3.61
C ALA A 41 11.46 -10.21 2.51
N ALA A 42 11.71 -11.47 2.87
CA ALA A 42 12.00 -12.53 1.91
C ALA A 42 10.84 -12.76 0.93
N GLU A 43 9.59 -12.74 1.40
CA GLU A 43 8.41 -12.85 0.53
C GLU A 43 8.31 -11.69 -0.47
N TYR A 44 8.58 -10.45 -0.03
CA TYR A 44 8.58 -9.30 -0.92
C TYR A 44 9.67 -9.41 -2.01
N GLU A 45 10.87 -9.88 -1.65
CA GLU A 45 11.95 -10.10 -2.61
C GLU A 45 11.58 -11.19 -3.63
N GLU A 46 11.03 -12.31 -3.17
CA GLU A 46 10.56 -13.38 -4.04
C GLU A 46 9.47 -12.89 -5.01
N MET A 47 8.50 -12.11 -4.53
CA MET A 47 7.44 -11.57 -5.37
C MET A 47 7.95 -10.54 -6.37
N ALA A 48 8.93 -9.72 -5.98
CA ALA A 48 9.59 -8.79 -6.88
C ALA A 48 10.37 -9.51 -7.99
N GLU A 49 11.12 -10.57 -7.64
CA GLU A 49 11.83 -11.39 -8.62
C GLU A 49 10.86 -12.10 -9.57
N ARG A 50 9.80 -12.71 -9.03
CA ARG A 50 8.76 -13.34 -9.86
C ARG A 50 8.12 -12.34 -10.81
N GLY A 51 7.72 -11.17 -10.32
CA GLY A 51 7.10 -10.11 -11.13
C GLY A 51 8.04 -9.58 -12.21
N ALA A 52 9.33 -9.40 -11.90
CA ALA A 52 10.32 -8.94 -12.87
C ALA A 52 10.57 -9.91 -14.03
N ASN A 53 10.27 -11.20 -13.82
CA ASN A 53 10.41 -12.25 -14.83
C ASN A 53 9.09 -12.56 -15.56
N VAL A 54 8.02 -11.77 -15.33
CA VAL A 54 6.77 -11.87 -16.09
C VAL A 54 6.89 -11.10 -17.40
N GLU A 55 6.62 -11.77 -18.52
CA GLU A 55 6.60 -11.15 -19.84
C GLU A 55 5.58 -10.00 -19.90
N GLY A 56 6.05 -8.77 -20.14
CA GLY A 56 5.24 -7.55 -20.21
C GLY A 56 5.20 -6.68 -18.95
N GLU A 57 5.66 -7.16 -17.80
CA GLU A 57 5.84 -6.37 -16.57
C GLU A 57 7.31 -5.93 -16.47
N GLY A 58 7.59 -4.63 -16.44
CA GLY A 58 8.95 -4.07 -16.34
C GLY A 58 9.64 -3.69 -17.67
N GLN A 59 9.08 -4.06 -18.82
CA GLN A 59 9.48 -3.50 -20.12
C GLN A 59 8.67 -2.24 -20.43
N ILE A 60 9.02 -1.12 -19.79
CA ILE A 60 8.56 0.19 -20.25
C ILE A 60 9.47 0.58 -21.41
N GLU A 61 9.08 0.25 -22.65
CA GLU A 61 9.72 0.85 -23.82
C GLU A 61 9.42 2.36 -23.80
N PRO A 62 10.43 3.25 -23.79
CA PRO A 62 10.19 4.66 -24.00
C PRO A 62 9.71 4.88 -25.43
N SER A 63 8.59 5.60 -25.57
CA SER A 63 8.01 6.01 -26.85
C SER A 63 8.79 7.12 -27.55
#